data_AF-A0A7V2N3P4-F1
#
_entry.id   AF-A0A7V2N3P4-F1
#
_cell.length_a   1.000
_cell.length_b   1.000
_cell.length_c   1.000
_cell.angle_alpha   90.00
_cell.angle_beta   90.00
_cell.angle_gamma   90.00
#
_symmetry.space_group_name_H-M   'P 1'
#
loop_
_entity.id
_entity.type
_entity.pdbx_description
1 polymer ?
#
loop_
_entity_poly.entity_id
_entity_poly.type
_entity_poly.pdbx_seq_one_letter_code
_entity_poly.pdbx_strand_id
1 'polypeptide(L)' 'MARSVSLTASLEDYLEAIFHLENKDKVARSKDIAGALGVARPSVTGALRTLAGKGLVNYEP' A
#
# COMPACT_ATOMS: atom_id res chain seq x y z
N MET A 1 -14.67 12.27 14.56
CA MET A 1 -14.42 10.83 14.77
C MET A 1 -13.76 10.29 13.51
N ALA A 2 -12.60 9.65 13.61
CA ALA A 2 -11.96 9.03 12.45
C ALA A 2 -12.92 7.97 11.89
N ARG A 3 -13.30 8.10 10.63
CA ARG A 3 -14.14 7.15 9.91
C ARG A 3 -13.36 5.83 9.89
N SER A 4 -13.82 4.84 10.64
CA SER A 4 -13.22 3.51 10.65
C SER A 4 -13.41 2.87 9.28
N VAL A 5 -12.44 3.07 8.40
CA VAL A 5 -12.40 2.39 7.11
C VAL A 5 -12.18 0.92 7.44
N SER A 6 -13.19 0.08 7.20
CA SER A 6 -13.04 -1.37 7.35
C SER A 6 -12.02 -1.86 6.32
N LEU A 7 -10.79 -2.08 6.77
CA LEU A 7 -9.70 -2.66 6.02
C LEU A 7 -9.55 -4.13 6.40
N THR A 8 -9.15 -4.94 5.44
CA THR A 8 -8.68 -6.29 5.75
C THR A 8 -7.28 -6.19 6.32
N ALA A 9 -6.88 -7.15 7.16
CA ALA A 9 -5.51 -7.20 7.69
C ALA A 9 -4.45 -7.05 6.59
N SER A 10 -4.66 -7.72 5.45
CA SER A 10 -3.76 -7.61 4.30
C SER A 10 -3.61 -6.19 3.75
N LEU A 11 -4.69 -5.38 3.74
CA LEU A 11 -4.62 -3.99 3.24
C LEU A 11 -3.94 -3.06 4.25
N GLU A 12 -4.04 -3.37 5.54
CA GLU A 12 -3.29 -2.67 6.59
C GLU A 12 -1.79 -2.92 6.44
N ASP A 13 -1.38 -4.17 6.16
CA ASP A 13 0.02 -4.52 5.87
C ASP A 13 0.57 -3.70 4.68
N TYR A 14 -0.23 -3.50 3.63
CA TYR A 14 0.16 -2.64 2.51
C TYR A 14 0.38 -1.18 2.92
N LEU A 15 -0.49 -0.61 3.76
CA LEU A 15 -0.34 0.76 4.24
C LEU A 15 0.90 0.91 5.13
N GLU A 16 1.14 -0.05 6.01
CA GLU A 16 2.32 -0.05 6.88
C GLU A 16 3.61 -0.17 6.04
N ALA A 17 3.65 -1.07 5.06
CA ALA A 17 4.78 -1.20 4.16
C ALA A 17 5.06 0.08 3.37
N ILE A 18 4.01 0.73 2.85
CA ILE A 18 4.13 2.02 2.14
C ILE A 18 4.70 3.08 3.09
N PHE A 19 4.15 3.21 4.29
CA PHE A 19 4.61 4.18 5.28
C PHE A 19 6.09 3.98 5.65
N HIS A 20 6.53 2.74 5.88
CA HIS A 20 7.93 2.44 6.17
C HIS A 20 8.86 2.76 4.98
N LEU A 21 8.43 2.46 3.75
CA LEU A 21 9.20 2.75 2.55
C LEU A 21 9.29 4.26 2.26
N GLU A 22 8.22 5.02 2.44
CA GLU A 22 8.22 6.48 2.29
C GLU A 22 9.13 7.16 3.31
N ASN A 23 9.13 6.70 4.57
CA ASN A 23 10.05 7.21 5.59
C ASN A 23 11.52 6.96 5.25
N LYS A 24 11.82 5.90 4.49
CA LYS A 24 13.19 5.53 4.12
C LYS A 24 13.67 6.21 2.83
N ASP A 25 12.89 6.10 1.76
CA ASP A 25 13.33 6.42 0.39
C ASP A 25 12.47 7.53 -0.27
N LYS A 26 11.63 8.23 0.52
CA LYS A 26 10.64 9.25 0.10
C LYS A 26 9.53 8.77 -0.84
N VAL A 27 9.65 7.60 -1.46
CA VAL A 27 8.68 7.04 -2.40
C VAL A 27 8.56 5.54 -2.21
N ALA A 28 7.34 5.04 -2.01
CA ALA A 28 7.05 3.61 -1.99
C ALA A 28 6.85 3.07 -3.42
N ARG A 29 7.88 2.46 -4.02
CA ARG A 29 7.77 1.86 -5.36
C ARG A 29 7.16 0.46 -5.26
N SER A 30 6.39 0.06 -6.27
CA SER A 30 5.73 -1.26 -6.28
C SER A 30 6.69 -2.45 -6.18
N LYS A 31 7.94 -2.31 -6.66
CA LYS A 31 8.97 -3.34 -6.52
C LYS A 31 9.41 -3.53 -5.05
N ASP A 32 9.46 -2.43 -4.30
CA ASP A 32 9.97 -2.41 -2.93
C ASP A 32 8.87 -2.88 -1.98
N ILE A 33 7.61 -2.50 -2.24
CA ILE A 33 6.43 -3.03 -1.54
C ILE A 33 6.31 -4.54 -1.74
N ALA A 34 6.50 -5.02 -2.98
CA ALA A 34 6.49 -6.46 -3.29
C ALA A 34 7.57 -7.21 -2.48
N GLY A 35 8.77 -6.65 -2.40
CA GLY A 35 9.87 -7.21 -1.61
C GLY A 35 9.59 -7.20 -0.10
N ALA A 36 9.05 -6.11 0.42
CA ALA A 36 8.74 -5.96 1.85
C ALA A 36 7.67 -6.95 2.33
N LEU A 37 6.65 -7.21 1.52
CA LEU A 37 5.53 -8.09 1.86
C LEU A 37 5.69 -9.53 1.34
N GLY A 38 6.73 -9.83 0.55
CA GLY A 38 6.94 -11.15 -0.04
C GLY A 38 5.87 -11.55 -1.07
N VAL A 39 5.26 -10.57 -1.75
CA VAL A 39 4.15 -10.77 -2.69
C VAL A 39 4.57 -10.50 -4.13
N ALA A 40 3.79 -11.01 -5.09
CA ALA A 40 4.04 -10.74 -6.50
C ALA A 40 3.69 -9.28 -6.86
N ARG A 41 4.44 -8.68 -7.79
CA ARG A 41 4.20 -7.31 -8.27
C ARG A 41 2.77 -7.05 -8.77
N PRO A 42 2.09 -7.98 -9.49
CA PRO A 42 0.70 -7.79 -9.88
C PRO A 42 -0.26 -7.66 -8.68
N SER A 43 0.02 -8.36 -7.57
CA SER A 43 -0.77 -8.27 -6.33
C SER A 43 -0.67 -6.88 -5.72
N VAL A 44 0.53 -6.28 -5.76
CA VAL A 44 0.75 -4.90 -5.30
C VAL A 44 -0.09 -3.92 -6.12
N THR A 45 -0.09 -4.04 -7.45
CA THR A 45 -0.91 -3.17 -8.30
C THR A 45 -2.40 -3.28 -7.99
N GLY A 46 -2.90 -4.50 -7.72
CA GLY A 46 -4.28 -4.71 -7.28
C GLY A 46 -4.59 -4.01 -5.96
N ALA A 47 -3.74 -4.22 -4.95
CA ALA A 47 -3.89 -3.61 -3.64
C ALA A 47 -3.83 -2.08 -3.70
N LEU A 48 -2.87 -1.51 -4.43
CA LEU A 48 -2.73 -0.06 -4.62
C LEU A 48 -3.95 0.55 -5.30
N ARG A 49 -4.55 -0.12 -6.30
CA ARG A 49 -5.81 0.32 -6.91
C ARG A 49 -6.97 0.31 -5.91
N THR A 50 -7.08 -0.71 -5.06
CA THR A 50 -8.10 -0.78 -4.02
C THR A 50 -7.93 0.31 -2.98
N LEU A 51 -6.69 0.55 -2.52
CA LEU A 51 -6.38 1.60 -1.55
C LEU A 51 -6.62 3.01 -2.15
N ALA A 52 -6.25 3.22 -3.42
CA ALA A 52 -6.49 4.47 -4.13
C ALA A 52 -8.00 4.74 -4.32
N GLY A 53 -8.78 3.71 -4.67
CA GLY A 53 -10.25 3.80 -4.74
C GLY A 53 -10.90 4.11 -3.39
N LYS A 54 -10.23 3.81 -2.27
CA LYS A 54 -10.63 4.19 -0.91
C LYS A 54 -10.09 5.56 -0.47
N GLY A 55 -9.28 6.23 -1.28
CA GLY A 55 -8.65 7.52 -0.96
C GLY A 55 -7.54 7.43 0.09
N LEU A 56 -6.92 6.25 0.27
CA LEU A 56 -5.90 6.01 1.30
C LEU A 56 -4.47 6.16 0.79
N VAL A 57 -4.26 6.06 -0.51
CA VAL A 57 -2.95 6.23 -1.16
C VAL A 57 -3.12 7.00 -2.46
N ASN A 58 -2.09 7.75 -2.85
CA ASN A 58 -1.99 8.29 -4.20
C ASN A 58 -1.20 7.30 -5.06
N TYR A 59 -1.88 6.63 -5.99
CA TYR A 59 -1.26 5.65 -6.88
C TYR A 59 -1.15 6.20 -8.30
N GLU A 60 0.08 6.40 -8.76
CA GLU A 60 0.40 6.74 -10.15
C GLU A 60 1.06 5.52 -10.83
N PRO A 61 0.56 5.11 -12.02
CA PRO A 61 1.08 3.95 -12.75
C PRO A 61 2.45 4.21 -13.41
#